data_AF-A0A1M3IIV5-F1
#
_entry.id   AF-A0A1M3IIV5-F1
#
_cell.length_a   1.000
_cell.length_b   1.000
_cell.length_c   1.000
_cell.angle_alpha   90.00
_cell.angle_beta   90.00
_cell.angle_gamma   90.00
#
_symmetry.space_group_name_H-M   'P 1'
#
loop_
_entity.id
_entity.type
_entity.pdbx_description
1 polymer ?
#
loop_
_entity_poly.entity_id
_entity_poly.type
_entity_poly.pdbx_seq_one_letter_code
_entity_poly.pdbx_strand_id
1 'polypeptide(L)'
;MGIFFTALIFFPFVKNTFLKKGLYFILGAGTLCCIYCIIFLADPWEHFTGYIFFILLILFFGAGLLAFLPVYYLWHVLNYMRQGNTADKRIFIYGILTPLLPLFIYLSNFSMHYKLINLAIKSNNIAIIPADRISERILGIGFKYHTKINYLYDGWRPPIHDPLLNIGLWIFSKSYYPYHAIPYYKQVFPELPLQANCVCAYTKDGLSYLTDTAYFNQAYNPGIKSRK
;
A
#
# COMPACT_ATOMS: atom_id res chain seq x y z
N MET A 1 3.69 10.34 -5.15
CA MET A 1 2.75 10.76 -6.22
C MET A 1 2.88 12.22 -6.62
N GLY A 2 2.94 13.18 -5.69
CA GLY A 2 3.01 14.63 -6.04
C GLY A 2 4.12 15.01 -7.03
N ILE A 3 5.33 14.46 -6.88
CA ILE A 3 6.46 14.72 -7.80
C ILE A 3 6.15 14.28 -9.24
N PHE A 4 5.47 13.13 -9.41
CA PHE A 4 5.12 12.62 -10.74
C PHE A 4 4.07 13.49 -11.42
N PHE A 5 3.02 13.89 -10.69
CA PHE A 5 2.01 14.81 -11.22
C PHE A 5 2.58 16.20 -11.51
N THR A 6 3.49 16.68 -10.67
CA THR A 6 4.22 17.92 -10.94
C THR A 6 4.99 17.80 -12.25
N ALA A 7 5.74 16.71 -12.46
CA ALA A 7 6.43 16.46 -13.71
C ALA A 7 5.47 16.41 -14.92
N LEU A 8 4.29 15.80 -14.75
CA LEU A 8 3.25 15.75 -15.79
C LEU A 8 2.74 17.14 -16.18
N ILE A 9 2.39 17.96 -15.18
CA ILE A 9 1.85 19.31 -15.38
C ILE A 9 2.87 20.23 -16.05
N PHE A 10 4.14 20.14 -15.65
CA PHE A 10 5.19 21.00 -16.19
C PHE A 10 5.76 20.52 -17.53
N PHE A 11 5.56 19.24 -17.88
CA PHE A 11 6.08 18.64 -19.11
C PHE A 11 5.90 19.49 -20.40
N PRO A 12 4.71 20.01 -20.74
CA PRO A 12 4.52 20.78 -21.97
C PRO A 12 5.24 22.14 -21.97
N PHE A 13 5.59 22.68 -20.81
CA PHE A 13 6.21 23.99 -20.67
C PHE A 13 7.75 23.93 -20.73
N VAL A 14 8.34 22.74 -20.64
CA VAL A 14 9.80 22.57 -20.63
C VAL A 14 10.36 22.47 -22.05
N LYS A 15 11.09 23.51 -22.45
CA LYS A 15 11.80 23.58 -23.74
C LYS A 15 13.24 23.06 -23.69
N ASN A 16 13.88 23.12 -22.52
CA ASN A 16 15.27 22.68 -22.35
C ASN A 16 15.37 21.15 -22.49
N THR A 17 16.23 20.68 -23.41
CA THR A 17 16.37 19.25 -23.75
C THR A 17 16.82 18.39 -22.56
N PHE A 18 17.73 18.89 -21.73
CA PHE A 18 18.22 18.14 -20.56
C PHE A 18 17.10 17.98 -19.51
N LEU A 19 16.40 19.07 -19.18
CA LEU A 19 15.28 19.03 -18.26
C LEU A 19 14.13 18.16 -18.79
N LYS A 20 13.84 18.24 -20.09
CA LYS A 20 12.80 17.40 -20.73
C LYS A 20 13.12 15.91 -20.62
N LYS A 21 14.39 15.52 -20.79
CA LYS A 21 14.87 14.16 -20.55
C LYS A 21 14.70 13.73 -19.09
N GLY A 22 15.03 14.61 -18.15
CA GLY A 22 14.78 14.39 -16.72
C GLY A 22 13.29 14.16 -16.43
N LEU A 23 12.40 14.94 -17.05
CA LEU A 23 10.95 14.73 -16.92
C LEU A 23 10.49 13.40 -17.53
N TYR A 24 10.97 13.00 -18.71
CA TYR A 24 10.67 11.68 -19.26
C TYR A 24 11.06 10.55 -18.30
N PHE A 25 12.23 10.65 -17.65
CA PHE A 25 12.65 9.68 -16.64
C PHE A 25 11.70 9.64 -15.43
N ILE A 26 11.37 10.81 -14.86
CA ILE A 26 10.45 10.91 -13.72
C ILE A 26 9.06 10.38 -14.10
N LEU A 27 8.58 10.68 -15.31
CA LEU A 27 7.30 10.18 -15.80
C LEU A 27 7.28 8.65 -15.91
N GLY A 28 8.38 8.06 -16.38
CA GLY A 28 8.59 6.62 -16.41
C GLY A 28 8.52 6.00 -15.02
N ALA A 29 9.27 6.55 -14.07
CA ALA A 29 9.28 6.06 -12.69
C ALA A 29 7.88 6.12 -12.04
N GLY A 30 7.12 7.18 -12.30
CA GLY A 30 5.74 7.33 -11.78
C GLY A 30 4.72 6.38 -12.40
N THR A 31 5.02 5.75 -13.54
CA THR A 31 4.10 4.87 -14.26
C THR A 31 3.75 3.63 -13.43
N LEU A 32 4.74 2.99 -12.80
CA LEU A 32 4.50 1.81 -11.96
C LEU A 32 3.68 2.16 -10.71
N CYS A 33 3.94 3.32 -10.09
CA CYS A 33 3.13 3.79 -8.96
C CYS A 33 1.67 4.01 -9.38
N CYS A 34 1.42 4.56 -10.57
CA CYS A 34 0.06 4.75 -11.07
C CYS A 34 -0.63 3.41 -11.36
N ILE A 35 0.07 2.46 -11.98
CA ILE A 35 -0.46 1.10 -12.21
C ILE A 35 -0.80 0.43 -10.87
N TYR A 36 0.09 0.51 -9.88
CA TYR A 36 -0.18 0.00 -8.53
C TYR A 36 -1.45 0.63 -7.95
N CYS A 37 -1.57 1.96 -7.99
CA CYS A 37 -2.74 2.65 -7.47
C CYS A 37 -4.04 2.22 -8.18
N ILE A 38 -3.99 2.05 -9.51
CA ILE A 38 -5.14 1.55 -10.27
C ILE A 38 -5.53 0.16 -9.78
N ILE A 39 -4.58 -0.78 -9.71
CA ILE A 39 -4.86 -2.16 -9.26
C ILE A 39 -5.36 -2.18 -7.81
N PHE A 40 -4.74 -1.41 -6.93
CA PHE A 40 -5.10 -1.34 -5.50
C PHE A 40 -6.50 -0.74 -5.29
N LEU A 41 -6.84 0.33 -6.03
CA LEU A 41 -8.18 0.92 -6.02
C LEU A 41 -9.20 0.02 -6.72
N ALA A 42 -8.75 -0.89 -7.58
CA ALA A 42 -9.60 -1.73 -8.39
C ALA A 42 -10.02 -3.06 -7.76
N ASP A 43 -9.77 -3.30 -6.46
CA ASP A 43 -10.09 -4.56 -5.78
C ASP A 43 -11.48 -5.09 -6.21
N PRO A 44 -11.53 -6.11 -7.11
CA PRO A 44 -12.69 -6.31 -7.98
C PRO A 44 -13.84 -7.08 -7.33
N TRP A 45 -13.63 -7.65 -6.14
CA TRP A 45 -14.58 -8.57 -5.52
C TRP A 45 -15.54 -7.90 -4.51
N GLU A 46 -15.22 -6.70 -4.02
CA GLU A 46 -16.13 -5.90 -3.16
C GLU A 46 -16.65 -4.63 -3.86
N HIS A 47 -16.09 -4.26 -5.03
CA HIS A 47 -16.25 -2.94 -5.62
C HIS A 47 -16.43 -2.90 -7.15
N PHE A 48 -16.88 -3.96 -7.82
CA PHE A 48 -17.39 -3.80 -9.20
C PHE A 48 -18.53 -2.75 -9.25
N THR A 49 -19.33 -2.65 -8.17
CA THR A 49 -20.25 -1.55 -7.88
C THR A 49 -19.55 -0.24 -7.49
N GLY A 50 -18.34 -0.31 -6.95
CA GLY A 50 -17.51 0.82 -6.55
C GLY A 50 -17.03 1.67 -7.73
N TYR A 51 -16.58 1.09 -8.85
CA TYR A 51 -16.24 1.92 -10.03
C TYR A 51 -17.46 2.60 -10.65
N ILE A 52 -18.61 1.91 -10.70
CA ILE A 52 -19.88 2.51 -11.14
C ILE A 52 -20.32 3.61 -10.16
N PHE A 53 -20.23 3.37 -8.85
CA PHE A 53 -20.50 4.35 -7.81
C PHE A 53 -19.51 5.53 -7.84
N PHE A 54 -18.24 5.30 -8.16
CA PHE A 54 -17.22 6.34 -8.35
C PHE A 54 -17.51 7.16 -9.61
N ILE A 55 -17.94 6.53 -10.71
CA ILE A 55 -18.41 7.21 -11.91
C ILE A 55 -19.64 8.08 -11.58
N LEU A 56 -20.58 7.58 -10.80
CA LEU A 56 -21.74 8.35 -10.33
C LEU A 56 -21.32 9.50 -9.38
N LEU A 57 -20.40 9.27 -8.44
CA LEU A 57 -19.83 10.32 -7.57
C LEU A 57 -19.08 11.39 -8.37
N ILE A 58 -18.45 11.05 -9.49
CA ILE A 58 -17.83 12.02 -10.41
C ILE A 58 -18.89 12.86 -11.10
N LEU A 59 -19.92 12.21 -11.63
CA LEU A 59 -21.01 12.88 -12.34
C LEU A 59 -21.82 13.81 -11.43
N PHE A 60 -21.99 13.46 -10.15
CA PHE A 60 -22.86 14.20 -9.23
C PHE A 60 -22.14 15.06 -8.16
N PHE A 61 -20.90 14.72 -7.76
CA PHE A 61 -20.24 15.37 -6.61
C PHE A 61 -18.78 15.77 -6.85
N GLY A 62 -18.18 15.46 -8.01
CA GLY A 62 -16.77 15.76 -8.32
C GLY A 62 -15.72 15.02 -7.47
N ALA A 63 -16.12 14.36 -6.38
CA ALA A 63 -15.21 13.71 -5.43
C ALA A 63 -14.45 12.50 -6.02
N GLY A 64 -15.02 11.80 -7.01
CA GLY A 64 -14.32 10.68 -7.65
C GLY A 64 -13.26 11.10 -8.68
N LEU A 65 -13.10 12.39 -8.99
CA LEU A 65 -12.07 12.86 -9.93
C LEU A 65 -10.65 12.49 -9.44
N LEU A 66 -10.44 12.50 -8.13
CA LEU A 66 -9.16 12.14 -7.53
C LEU A 66 -8.82 10.64 -7.70
N ALA A 67 -9.83 9.77 -7.70
CA ALA A 67 -9.65 8.33 -7.94
C ALA A 67 -9.24 8.03 -9.39
N PHE A 68 -9.57 8.92 -10.33
CA PHE A 68 -9.18 8.83 -11.74
C PHE A 68 -7.82 9.46 -12.04
N LEU A 69 -7.20 10.17 -11.10
CA LEU A 69 -5.88 10.78 -11.31
C LEU A 69 -4.82 9.79 -11.83
N PRO A 70 -4.69 8.56 -11.30
CA PRO A 70 -3.73 7.59 -11.85
C PRO A 70 -4.00 7.23 -13.31
N VAL A 71 -5.28 7.12 -13.71
CA VAL A 71 -5.67 6.84 -15.10
C VAL A 71 -5.38 8.04 -16.00
N TYR A 72 -5.73 9.24 -15.54
CA TYR A 72 -5.42 10.49 -16.21
C TYR A 72 -3.90 10.65 -16.45
N TYR A 73 -3.10 10.36 -15.44
CA TYR A 73 -1.64 10.36 -15.55
C TYR A 73 -1.16 9.40 -16.65
N LEU A 74 -1.64 8.14 -16.64
CA LEU A 74 -1.23 7.15 -17.66
C LEU A 74 -1.61 7.60 -19.07
N TRP A 75 -2.82 8.13 -19.26
CA TRP A 75 -3.27 8.65 -20.55
C TRP A 75 -2.33 9.74 -21.09
N HIS A 76 -1.98 10.72 -20.26
CA HIS A 76 -1.10 11.82 -20.66
C HIS A 76 0.33 11.36 -20.92
N VAL A 77 0.86 10.48 -20.08
CA VAL A 77 2.20 9.89 -20.30
C VAL A 77 2.27 9.14 -21.62
N LEU A 78 1.25 8.35 -21.97
CA LEU A 78 1.19 7.63 -23.25
C LEU A 78 1.18 8.61 -24.43
N ASN A 79 0.43 9.71 -24.34
CA ASN A 79 0.42 10.75 -25.38
C ASN A 79 1.79 11.43 -25.54
N TYR A 80 2.46 11.79 -24.45
CA TYR A 80 3.81 12.37 -24.49
C TYR A 80 4.86 11.39 -25.02
N MET A 81 4.68 10.10 -24.74
CA MET A 81 5.53 9.04 -25.28
C MET A 81 5.33 8.84 -26.77
N ARG A 82 4.10 8.92 -27.28
CA ARG A 82 3.82 8.83 -28.74
C ARG A 82 4.50 9.95 -29.51
N GLN A 83 4.51 11.16 -28.95
CA GLN A 83 5.12 12.35 -29.56
C GLN A 83 6.65 12.44 -29.40
N GLY A 84 7.22 11.68 -28.46
CA GLY A 84 8.66 11.68 -28.19
C GLY A 84 9.50 10.98 -29.26
N ASN A 85 10.76 11.42 -29.40
CA ASN A 85 11.75 10.74 -30.25
C ASN A 85 12.25 9.44 -29.58
N THR A 86 13.08 8.66 -30.29
CA THR A 86 13.61 7.39 -29.78
C THR A 86 14.45 7.53 -28.51
N ALA A 87 15.24 8.60 -28.37
CA ALA A 87 16.08 8.80 -27.20
C ALA A 87 15.23 9.09 -25.95
N ASP A 88 14.22 9.94 -26.08
CA ASP A 88 13.26 10.27 -25.03
C ASP A 88 12.49 9.04 -24.56
N LYS A 89 12.04 8.21 -25.50
CA LYS A 89 11.36 6.94 -25.22
C LYS A 89 12.24 5.98 -24.41
N ARG A 90 13.54 5.88 -24.73
CA ARG A 90 14.49 5.05 -23.98
C ARG A 90 14.66 5.55 -22.55
N ILE A 91 14.79 6.87 -22.36
CA ILE A 91 14.95 7.47 -21.03
C ILE A 91 13.72 7.22 -20.17
N PHE A 92 12.52 7.33 -20.75
CA PHE A 92 11.29 6.93 -20.08
C PHE A 92 11.29 5.46 -19.65
N ILE A 93 11.71 4.55 -20.54
CA ILE A 93 11.82 3.12 -20.21
C ILE A 93 12.83 2.90 -19.06
N TYR A 94 13.98 3.58 -19.06
CA TYR A 94 14.91 3.53 -17.93
C TYR A 94 14.26 4.02 -16.63
N GLY A 95 13.41 5.04 -16.71
CA GLY A 95 12.57 5.48 -15.60
C GLY A 95 11.67 4.37 -15.06
N ILE A 96 11.02 3.58 -15.92
CA ILE A 96 10.21 2.41 -15.52
C ILE A 96 11.08 1.32 -14.90
N LEU A 97 12.23 1.01 -15.50
CA LEU A 97 13.08 -0.10 -15.08
C LEU A 97 13.78 0.15 -13.74
N THR A 98 14.11 1.41 -13.45
CA THR A 98 14.85 1.79 -12.23
C THR A 98 14.17 1.31 -10.93
N PRO A 99 12.86 1.56 -10.68
CA PRO A 99 12.18 1.06 -9.49
C PRO A 99 11.93 -0.46 -9.49
N LEU A 100 12.06 -1.15 -10.63
CA LEU A 100 11.90 -2.61 -10.66
C LEU A 100 13.03 -3.34 -9.94
N LEU A 101 14.27 -2.85 -10.01
CA LEU A 101 15.40 -3.49 -9.33
C LEU A 101 15.23 -3.58 -7.80
N PRO A 102 14.97 -2.49 -7.05
CA PRO A 102 14.69 -2.58 -5.63
C PRO A 102 13.40 -3.36 -5.33
N LEU A 103 12.41 -3.34 -6.24
CA LEU A 103 11.22 -4.18 -6.10
C LEU A 103 11.57 -5.67 -6.16
N PHE A 104 12.39 -6.11 -7.12
CA PHE A 104 12.82 -7.51 -7.21
C PHE A 104 13.60 -7.95 -5.97
N ILE A 105 14.51 -7.11 -5.46
CA ILE A 105 15.25 -7.38 -4.21
C ILE A 105 14.27 -7.54 -3.05
N TYR A 106 13.30 -6.62 -2.93
CA TYR A 106 12.27 -6.70 -1.91
C TYR A 106 11.44 -7.98 -2.04
N LEU A 107 11.01 -8.35 -3.24
CA LEU A 107 10.17 -9.54 -3.48
C LEU A 107 10.89 -10.85 -3.17
N SER A 108 12.18 -10.94 -3.49
CA SER A 108 13.02 -12.09 -3.10
C SER A 108 13.09 -12.24 -1.58
N ASN A 109 13.38 -11.14 -0.87
CA ASN A 109 13.41 -11.14 0.59
C ASN A 109 12.04 -11.45 1.19
N PHE A 110 10.98 -10.87 0.64
CA PHE A 110 9.60 -11.11 1.06
C PHE A 110 9.25 -12.60 0.93
N SER A 111 9.55 -13.23 -0.22
CA SER A 111 9.27 -14.65 -0.46
C SER A 111 9.97 -15.55 0.56
N MET A 112 11.24 -15.26 0.86
CA MET A 112 12.01 -16.00 1.86
C MET A 112 11.39 -15.87 3.26
N HIS A 113 11.15 -14.65 3.73
CA HIS A 113 10.55 -14.41 5.05
C HIS A 113 9.14 -14.99 5.16
N TYR A 114 8.33 -14.87 4.10
CA TYR A 114 7.00 -15.44 4.06
C TYR A 114 7.03 -16.97 4.19
N LYS A 115 7.99 -17.65 3.54
CA LYS A 115 8.18 -19.11 3.70
C LYS A 115 8.63 -19.47 5.11
N LEU A 116 9.59 -18.73 5.68
CA LEU A 116 10.10 -18.97 7.04
C LEU A 116 9.01 -18.78 8.09
N ILE A 117 8.22 -17.71 8.00
CA ILE A 117 7.10 -17.44 8.91
C ILE A 117 6.06 -18.56 8.82
N ASN A 118 5.68 -18.97 7.61
CA ASN A 118 4.73 -20.07 7.45
C ASN A 118 5.28 -21.40 8.00
N LEU A 119 6.57 -21.68 7.82
CA LEU A 119 7.22 -22.85 8.39
C LEU A 119 7.27 -22.79 9.93
N ALA A 120 7.59 -21.62 10.48
CA ALA A 120 7.66 -21.38 11.92
C ALA A 120 6.30 -21.59 12.59
N ILE A 121 5.24 -21.05 11.99
CA ILE A 121 3.86 -21.22 12.48
C ILE A 121 3.44 -22.69 12.41
N LYS A 122 3.71 -23.37 11.28
CA LYS A 122 3.35 -24.80 11.11
C LYS A 122 4.11 -25.73 12.05
N SER A 123 5.39 -25.44 12.30
CA SER A 123 6.24 -26.25 13.18
C SER A 123 6.21 -25.80 14.65
N ASN A 124 5.44 -24.75 14.96
CA ASN A 124 5.43 -24.07 16.26
C ASN A 124 6.83 -23.69 16.78
N ASN A 125 7.75 -23.36 15.87
CA ASN A 125 9.12 -22.95 16.18
C ASN A 125 9.35 -21.50 15.73
N ILE A 126 9.01 -20.57 16.61
CA ILE A 126 9.04 -19.12 16.32
C ILE A 126 10.46 -18.54 16.32
N ALA A 127 11.42 -19.23 16.93
CA ALA A 127 12.81 -18.79 16.99
C ALA A 127 13.49 -18.68 15.61
N ILE A 128 12.94 -19.33 14.57
CA ILE A 128 13.48 -19.25 13.21
C ILE A 128 13.06 -17.99 12.45
N ILE A 129 12.10 -17.21 12.97
CA ILE A 129 11.62 -15.98 12.33
C ILE A 129 12.64 -14.86 12.59
N PRO A 130 13.26 -14.27 11.55
CA PRO A 130 14.17 -13.15 11.74
C PRO A 130 13.43 -11.94 12.33
N ALA A 131 13.97 -11.33 13.39
CA ALA A 131 13.40 -10.14 14.03
C ALA A 131 13.77 -8.86 13.25
N ASP A 132 13.35 -8.77 11.99
CA ASP A 132 13.63 -7.64 11.11
C ASP A 132 12.36 -6.96 10.58
N ARG A 133 12.55 -5.87 9.83
CA ARG A 133 11.45 -5.07 9.29
C ARG A 133 10.57 -5.83 8.29
N ILE A 134 11.08 -6.84 7.58
CA ILE A 134 10.29 -7.59 6.60
C ILE A 134 9.37 -8.56 7.33
N SER A 135 9.90 -9.28 8.31
CA SER A 135 9.09 -10.14 9.19
C SER A 135 8.03 -9.35 9.94
N GLU A 136 8.39 -8.18 10.46
CA GLU A 136 7.47 -7.27 11.16
C GLU A 136 6.30 -6.86 10.27
N ARG A 137 6.60 -6.50 9.01
CA ARG A 137 5.59 -6.14 8.00
C ARG A 137 4.67 -7.31 7.65
N ILE A 138 5.20 -8.52 7.51
CA ILE A 138 4.42 -9.73 7.19
C ILE A 138 3.54 -10.13 8.38
N LEU A 139 4.13 -10.25 9.58
CA LEU A 139 3.38 -10.61 10.79
C LEU A 139 2.37 -9.52 11.17
N GLY A 140 2.63 -8.27 10.84
CA GLY A 140 1.77 -7.12 11.10
C GLY A 140 0.59 -6.94 10.13
N ILE A 141 0.45 -7.81 9.12
CA ILE A 141 -0.69 -7.75 8.18
C ILE A 141 -2.00 -7.91 8.95
N GLY A 142 -2.98 -7.07 8.65
CA GLY A 142 -4.35 -7.19 9.17
C GLY A 142 -4.58 -6.53 10.54
N PHE A 143 -3.53 -6.03 11.21
CA PHE A 143 -3.69 -5.19 12.41
C PHE A 143 -2.76 -3.97 12.46
N LYS A 144 -1.64 -4.00 11.75
CA LYS A 144 -0.68 -2.88 11.65
C LYS A 144 -0.55 -2.37 10.21
N TYR A 145 -0.54 -3.28 9.24
CA TYR A 145 -0.45 -2.98 7.81
C TYR A 145 -1.69 -3.47 7.08
N HIS A 146 -2.32 -2.61 6.26
CA HIS A 146 -3.50 -3.02 5.49
C HIS A 146 -3.18 -3.21 4.02
N THR A 147 -3.86 -4.22 3.51
CA THR A 147 -3.63 -4.80 2.19
C THR A 147 -4.78 -4.58 1.24
N LYS A 148 -5.85 -3.95 1.75
CA LYS A 148 -7.06 -3.59 1.04
C LYS A 148 -7.61 -2.28 1.58
N ILE A 149 -8.49 -1.67 0.79
CA ILE A 149 -9.26 -0.51 1.18
C ILE A 149 -10.47 -1.00 1.96
N ASN A 150 -10.41 -1.04 3.29
CA ASN A 150 -11.52 -1.56 4.10
C ASN A 150 -12.02 -0.56 5.16
N TYR A 151 -12.68 0.50 4.71
CA TYR A 151 -13.13 1.59 5.57
C TYR A 151 -14.21 1.20 6.60
N LEU A 152 -14.94 0.10 6.36
CA LEU A 152 -16.14 -0.26 7.15
C LEU A 152 -15.83 -1.16 8.36
N TYR A 153 -14.82 -2.03 8.26
CA TYR A 153 -14.50 -3.00 9.33
C TYR A 153 -13.26 -2.63 10.15
N ASP A 154 -12.42 -1.73 9.62
CA ASP A 154 -11.13 -1.38 10.24
C ASP A 154 -11.26 -0.34 11.36
N GLY A 155 -12.46 0.20 11.56
CA GLY A 155 -12.63 1.48 12.26
C GLY A 155 -11.83 2.57 11.56
N TRP A 156 -11.94 3.81 12.02
CA TRP A 156 -11.22 4.93 11.41
C TRP A 156 -9.71 4.97 11.78
N ARG A 157 -9.11 3.79 12.02
CA ARG A 157 -7.68 3.64 12.26
C ARG A 157 -7.00 3.63 10.89
N PRO A 158 -6.10 4.54 10.52
CA PRO A 158 -5.26 4.39 9.35
C PRO A 158 -4.12 3.46 9.72
N PRO A 159 -4.20 2.18 9.35
CA PRO A 159 -3.00 1.36 9.21
C PRO A 159 -1.93 2.04 8.37
N ILE A 160 -0.73 1.48 8.45
CA ILE A 160 0.31 1.83 7.49
C ILE A 160 -0.03 1.13 6.18
N HIS A 161 -0.35 1.92 5.15
CA HIS A 161 -0.46 1.42 3.79
C HIS A 161 0.93 1.23 3.19
N ASP A 162 1.21 0.02 2.72
CA ASP A 162 2.53 -0.35 2.24
C ASP A 162 2.45 -1.03 0.85
N PRO A 163 2.76 -0.30 -0.23
CA PRO A 163 2.67 -0.83 -1.59
C PRO A 163 3.53 -2.06 -1.85
N LEU A 164 4.73 -2.11 -1.30
CA LEU A 164 5.64 -3.24 -1.50
C LEU A 164 5.11 -4.49 -0.79
N LEU A 165 4.58 -4.34 0.43
CA LEU A 165 3.92 -5.43 1.15
C LEU A 165 2.74 -6.00 0.35
N ASN A 166 1.90 -5.14 -0.23
CA ASN A 166 0.75 -5.56 -1.03
C ASN A 166 1.14 -6.31 -2.28
N ILE A 167 2.14 -5.81 -3.02
CA ILE A 167 2.65 -6.53 -4.21
C ILE A 167 3.22 -7.90 -3.80
N GLY A 168 3.99 -7.96 -2.70
CA GLY A 168 4.51 -9.23 -2.18
C GLY A 168 3.39 -10.22 -1.85
N LEU A 169 2.31 -9.76 -1.22
CA LEU A 169 1.16 -10.59 -0.94
C LEU A 169 0.44 -11.05 -2.20
N TRP A 170 0.14 -10.14 -3.13
CA TRP A 170 -0.53 -10.51 -4.38
C TRP A 170 0.22 -11.60 -5.17
N ILE A 171 1.55 -11.59 -5.13
CA ILE A 171 2.38 -12.55 -5.85
C ILE A 171 2.54 -13.87 -5.07
N PHE A 172 2.84 -13.80 -3.78
CA PHE A 172 3.27 -14.99 -3.00
C PHE A 172 2.20 -15.54 -2.06
N SER A 173 1.09 -14.83 -1.90
CA SER A 173 0.03 -15.16 -0.96
C SER A 173 -1.35 -15.05 -1.61
N LYS A 174 -1.89 -16.20 -2.02
CA LYS A 174 -3.24 -16.26 -2.57
C LYS A 174 -4.34 -16.14 -1.50
N SER A 175 -4.03 -16.28 -0.21
CA SER A 175 -5.06 -16.39 0.86
C SER A 175 -4.61 -16.02 2.28
N TYR A 176 -3.53 -15.26 2.48
CA TYR A 176 -3.06 -14.94 3.84
C TYR A 176 -4.00 -13.95 4.54
N TYR A 177 -4.89 -14.49 5.36
CA TYR A 177 -5.60 -13.78 6.41
C TYR A 177 -5.07 -14.26 7.75
N PRO A 178 -4.20 -13.49 8.42
CA PRO A 178 -3.67 -13.90 9.69
C PRO A 178 -4.65 -13.47 10.78
N TYR A 179 -5.80 -14.14 10.87
CA TYR A 179 -6.70 -13.94 12.01
C TYR A 179 -6.05 -14.35 13.35
N HIS A 180 -4.79 -14.82 13.36
CA HIS A 180 -4.04 -15.27 14.54
C HIS A 180 -2.55 -14.84 14.60
N ALA A 181 -2.12 -13.77 13.91
CA ALA A 181 -0.70 -13.38 13.94
C ALA A 181 -0.24 -12.63 15.20
N ILE A 182 -1.14 -12.05 15.99
CA ILE A 182 -0.76 -11.21 17.16
C ILE A 182 0.12 -11.94 18.18
N PRO A 183 -0.19 -13.20 18.61
CA PRO A 183 0.67 -13.93 19.54
C PRO A 183 2.08 -14.15 18.99
N TYR A 184 2.19 -14.51 17.71
CA TYR A 184 3.48 -14.68 17.04
C TYR A 184 4.24 -13.36 16.89
N TYR A 185 3.54 -12.28 16.54
CA TYR A 185 4.10 -10.93 16.47
C TYR A 185 4.68 -10.51 17.82
N LYS A 186 3.97 -10.74 18.93
CA LYS A 186 4.47 -10.38 20.28
C LYS A 186 5.59 -11.27 20.78
N GLN A 187 5.71 -12.49 20.30
CA GLN A 187 6.88 -13.33 20.59
C GLN A 187 8.14 -12.84 19.86
N VAL A 188 8.00 -12.41 18.60
CA VAL A 188 9.14 -11.93 17.79
C VAL A 188 9.49 -10.47 18.11
N PHE A 189 8.49 -9.64 18.39
CA PHE A 189 8.59 -8.20 18.61
C PHE A 189 7.88 -7.76 19.90
N PRO A 190 8.35 -8.19 21.09
CA PRO A 190 7.67 -7.94 22.36
C PRO A 190 7.48 -6.44 22.64
N GLU A 191 8.53 -5.66 22.36
CA GLU A 191 8.59 -4.21 22.63
C GLU A 191 7.87 -3.35 21.59
N LEU A 192 7.54 -3.89 20.41
CA LEU A 192 6.89 -3.09 19.36
C LEU A 192 5.39 -2.96 19.61
N PRO A 193 4.80 -1.77 19.44
CA PRO A 193 3.37 -1.59 19.59
C PRO A 193 2.62 -2.33 18.47
N LEU A 194 1.47 -2.92 18.82
CA LEU A 194 0.57 -3.54 17.86
C LEU A 194 -0.11 -2.50 16.97
N GLN A 195 -0.35 -1.31 17.50
CA GLN A 195 -1.12 -0.26 16.86
C GLN A 195 -0.22 0.93 16.49
N ALA A 196 -0.50 1.56 15.36
CA ALA A 196 0.12 2.83 15.02
C ALA A 196 -0.47 3.96 15.89
N ASN A 197 0.39 4.79 16.46
CA ASN A 197 -0.04 5.96 17.22
C ASN A 197 -0.39 7.11 16.27
N CYS A 198 -1.67 7.24 15.90
CA CYS A 198 -2.13 8.36 15.07
C CYS A 198 -3.39 9.00 15.68
N VAL A 199 -3.49 10.32 15.54
CA VAL A 199 -4.62 11.15 16.02
C VAL A 199 -5.97 10.62 15.52
N CYS A 200 -5.98 10.13 14.29
CA CYS A 200 -7.09 9.51 13.58
C CYS A 200 -7.63 8.22 14.23
N ALA A 201 -6.80 7.48 14.97
CA ALA A 201 -7.19 6.23 15.58
C ALA A 201 -7.90 6.42 16.93
N TYR A 202 -7.81 7.63 17.50
CA TYR A 202 -8.46 7.97 18.76
C TYR A 202 -9.95 8.28 18.58
N THR A 203 -10.75 8.00 19.60
CA THR A 203 -12.12 8.49 19.75
C THR A 203 -12.11 10.00 19.97
N LYS A 204 -13.31 10.60 20.09
CA LYS A 204 -13.47 12.04 20.32
C LYS A 204 -12.74 12.58 21.57
N ASP A 205 -12.35 11.72 22.51
CA ASP A 205 -11.60 12.11 23.70
C ASP A 205 -10.08 12.25 23.47
N GLY A 206 -9.56 11.80 22.32
CA GLY A 206 -8.13 11.84 21.99
C GLY A 206 -7.24 10.88 22.80
N LEU A 207 -7.85 9.99 23.59
CA LEU A 207 -7.19 9.13 24.58
C LEU A 207 -7.59 7.65 24.46
N SER A 208 -8.79 7.35 23.96
CA SER A 208 -9.33 5.99 23.78
C SER A 208 -9.37 5.63 22.29
N TYR A 209 -9.37 4.35 21.92
CA TYR A 209 -9.44 3.94 20.51
C TYR A 209 -10.88 3.55 20.12
N LEU A 210 -11.26 3.81 18.86
CA LEU A 210 -12.61 3.58 18.32
C LEU A 210 -13.10 2.11 18.39
N THR A 211 -12.20 1.17 18.71
CA THR A 211 -12.47 -0.26 18.80
C THR A 211 -12.47 -0.80 20.24
N ASP A 212 -12.31 0.06 21.26
CA ASP A 212 -12.53 -0.32 22.66
C ASP A 212 -14.02 -0.57 22.96
N THR A 213 -14.91 -0.22 22.03
CA THR A 213 -16.36 -0.46 22.14
C THR A 213 -16.79 -1.70 21.33
N ALA A 214 -17.10 -2.75 22.09
CA ALA A 214 -17.96 -3.91 21.78
C ALA A 214 -17.44 -5.07 20.92
N TYR A 215 -16.88 -4.87 19.71
CA TYR A 215 -16.67 -6.03 18.80
C TYR A 215 -15.38 -6.85 19.02
N PHE A 216 -14.31 -6.24 19.57
CA PHE A 216 -13.03 -6.92 19.80
C PHE A 216 -12.83 -7.44 21.24
N ASN A 217 -13.60 -6.94 22.21
CA ASN A 217 -13.42 -7.30 23.63
C ASN A 217 -13.78 -8.75 23.96
N GLN A 218 -14.63 -9.41 23.15
CA GLN A 218 -15.03 -10.80 23.44
C GLN A 218 -14.01 -11.85 22.97
N ALA A 219 -13.16 -11.54 21.98
CA ALA A 219 -12.25 -12.53 21.39
C ALA A 219 -10.78 -12.39 21.85
N TYR A 220 -10.36 -11.21 22.35
CA TYR A 220 -8.92 -10.89 22.37
C TYR A 220 -8.32 -10.35 23.67
N ASN A 221 -9.06 -10.15 24.77
CA ASN A 221 -8.40 -9.72 26.02
C ASN A 221 -9.24 -9.89 27.30
N PRO A 222 -8.96 -10.88 28.18
CA PRO A 222 -9.52 -10.89 29.53
C PRO A 222 -8.77 -9.94 30.50
N GLY A 223 -7.69 -9.27 30.07
CA GLY A 223 -6.70 -8.67 30.99
C GLY A 223 -6.58 -7.14 30.99
N ILE A 224 -7.04 -6.41 29.97
CA ILE A 224 -6.93 -4.94 29.98
C ILE A 224 -8.15 -4.37 30.70
N LYS A 225 -8.01 -4.19 32.02
CA LYS A 225 -8.92 -3.34 32.78
C LYS A 225 -8.78 -1.92 32.23
N SER A 226 -9.87 -1.40 31.67
CA SER A 226 -10.01 0.03 31.44
C SER A 226 -9.67 0.75 32.74
N ARG A 227 -8.70 1.67 32.68
CA ARG A 227 -8.52 2.60 33.79
C ARG A 227 -9.76 3.49 33.81
N LYS A 228 -10.47 3.44 34.93
CA LYS A 228 -11.61 4.30 35.25
C LYS A 228 -11.21 5.76 35.21
#